data_AF-A0A7V7ZKR2-F1
#
_entry.id   AF-A0A7V7ZKR2-F1
#
_cell.length_a   1.000
_cell.length_b   1.000
_cell.length_c   1.000
_cell.angle_alpha   90.00
_cell.angle_beta   90.00
_cell.angle_gamma   90.00
#
_symmetry.space_group_name_H-M   'P 1'
#
loop_
_entity.id
_entity.type
_entity.pdbx_description
1 polymer ?
#
loop_
_entity_poly.entity_id
_entity_poly.type
_entity_poly.pdbx_seq_one_letter_code
_entity_poly.pdbx_strand_id
1 'polypeptide(L)'
;MTRTLRELFVDRTRQIDAFQKMMDGTSPRRIMVLTAGPGMGKSWLIHTFEQLAQARSLPLALFDFADGNAYDALTLMTKGRDLLGAGGFARLAQALVDAATPHVQVDVVGAPAPAPINLSSATVGGDVTISQGNTTITGNTFNIQTSDPLIRRAIEDRITSVFFECLADLSQQQRAVFLFDSYDRLSSDDDGWAASPVNRWVVGELLARMRDGRLPNVIAVLAGRRAPSFGVEWNDVLGRISLDALSDDDVRVYLRERRGLGVITDAEMLRLSQAIGGNPSVMGIVGDNLEQANGAKATADDQW
;
A
#
# COMPACT_ATOMS: atom_id res chain seq x y z
N MET A 1 -3.64 -26.73 18.86
CA MET A 1 -3.25 -26.30 17.49
C MET A 1 -3.70 -24.87 17.32
N THR A 2 -2.79 -23.95 17.03
CA THR A 2 -3.11 -22.53 16.78
C THR A 2 -3.81 -22.44 15.42
N ARG A 3 -5.12 -22.14 15.40
CA ARG A 3 -5.88 -21.91 14.16
C ARG A 3 -5.26 -20.72 13.41
N THR A 4 -5.19 -20.81 12.09
CA THR A 4 -4.64 -19.68 11.30
C THR A 4 -5.66 -18.53 11.25
N LEU A 5 -5.20 -17.28 11.15
CA LEU A 5 -6.10 -16.11 11.00
C LEU A 5 -7.08 -16.28 9.83
N ARG A 6 -6.70 -17.03 8.79
CA ARG A 6 -7.56 -17.34 7.64
C ARG A 6 -8.78 -18.20 8.00
N GLU A 7 -8.59 -19.17 8.90
CA GLU A 7 -9.66 -20.04 9.41
C GLU A 7 -10.61 -19.29 10.35
N LEU A 8 -10.22 -18.11 10.83
CA LEU A 8 -11.02 -17.32 11.75
C LEU A 8 -11.91 -16.30 11.03
N PHE A 9 -11.55 -15.78 9.85
CA PHE A 9 -12.40 -14.77 9.21
C PHE A 9 -13.55 -15.38 8.39
N VAL A 10 -14.78 -14.99 8.74
CA VAL A 10 -16.02 -15.38 8.06
C VAL A 10 -16.40 -14.29 7.05
N ASP A 11 -16.90 -14.73 5.89
CA ASP A 11 -17.58 -13.93 4.87
C ASP A 11 -16.83 -12.71 4.29
N ARG A 12 -15.86 -12.97 3.40
CA ARG A 12 -15.28 -11.96 2.48
C ARG A 12 -15.13 -12.49 1.05
N THR A 13 -15.91 -13.52 0.72
CA THR A 13 -15.81 -14.27 -0.54
C THR A 13 -16.04 -13.34 -1.73
N ARG A 14 -17.03 -12.45 -1.66
CA ARG A 14 -17.30 -11.48 -2.74
C ARG A 14 -16.11 -10.58 -3.07
N GLN A 15 -15.41 -10.08 -2.05
CA GLN A 15 -14.24 -9.21 -2.23
C GLN A 15 -13.04 -10.00 -2.79
N ILE A 16 -12.82 -11.21 -2.25
CA ILE A 16 -11.77 -12.12 -2.71
C ILE A 16 -12.00 -12.52 -4.17
N ASP A 17 -13.21 -12.94 -4.52
CA ASP A 17 -13.60 -13.31 -5.89
C ASP A 17 -13.45 -12.13 -6.85
N ALA A 18 -13.84 -10.93 -6.43
CA ALA A 18 -13.66 -9.73 -7.24
C ALA A 18 -12.17 -9.48 -7.52
N PHE A 19 -11.32 -9.55 -6.51
CA PHE A 19 -9.88 -9.36 -6.67
C PHE A 19 -9.23 -10.47 -7.52
N GLN A 20 -9.66 -11.72 -7.34
CA GLN A 20 -9.23 -12.84 -8.19
C GLN A 20 -9.59 -12.61 -9.65
N LYS A 21 -10.82 -12.19 -9.94
CA LYS A 21 -11.24 -11.83 -11.32
C LYS A 21 -10.39 -10.71 -11.92
N MET A 22 -9.96 -9.73 -11.12
CA MET A 22 -9.04 -8.68 -11.58
C MET A 22 -7.68 -9.27 -11.94
N MET A 23 -7.11 -10.12 -11.08
CA MET A 23 -5.83 -10.80 -11.32
C MET A 23 -5.90 -11.79 -12.49
N ASP A 24 -7.04 -12.43 -12.72
CA ASP A 24 -7.26 -13.34 -13.85
C ASP A 24 -7.51 -12.57 -15.16
N GLY A 25 -7.74 -11.26 -15.09
CA GLY A 25 -8.08 -10.44 -16.26
C GLY A 25 -9.49 -10.65 -16.78
N THR A 26 -10.34 -11.34 -16.02
CA THR A 26 -11.75 -11.60 -16.39
C THR A 26 -12.66 -10.43 -16.01
N SER A 27 -12.16 -9.49 -15.19
CA SER A 27 -12.81 -8.22 -14.88
C SER A 27 -12.22 -7.06 -15.70
N PRO A 28 -13.05 -6.19 -16.32
CA PRO A 28 -12.57 -4.94 -16.93
C PRO A 28 -12.15 -3.92 -15.87
N ARG A 29 -12.71 -4.02 -14.65
CA ARG A 29 -12.34 -3.17 -13.52
C ARG A 29 -10.97 -3.58 -13.01
N ARG A 30 -10.04 -2.63 -12.96
CA ARG A 30 -8.65 -2.79 -12.52
C ARG A 30 -8.31 -1.98 -11.27
N ILE A 31 -9.20 -1.05 -10.91
CA ILE A 31 -9.09 -0.25 -9.70
C ILE A 31 -10.20 -0.73 -8.75
N MET A 32 -9.84 -1.15 -7.55
CA MET A 32 -10.78 -1.48 -6.49
C MET A 32 -10.67 -0.42 -5.40
N VAL A 33 -11.79 0.19 -5.04
CA VAL A 33 -11.91 1.06 -3.86
C VAL A 33 -12.63 0.30 -2.78
N LEU A 34 -11.92 0.00 -1.70
CA LEU A 34 -12.39 -0.74 -0.54
C LEU A 34 -12.62 0.22 0.63
N THR A 35 -13.88 0.47 0.97
CA THR A 35 -14.24 1.34 2.09
C THR A 35 -14.90 0.56 3.22
N ALA A 36 -14.55 0.88 4.47
CA ALA A 36 -15.19 0.30 5.63
C ALA A 36 -14.93 1.08 6.91
N GLY A 37 -15.83 0.93 7.88
CA GLY A 37 -15.62 1.43 9.24
C GLY A 37 -14.36 0.86 9.93
N PRO A 38 -13.97 1.43 11.09
CA PRO A 38 -12.89 0.89 11.90
C PRO A 38 -13.21 -0.55 12.36
N GLY A 39 -12.20 -1.41 12.42
CA GLY A 39 -12.35 -2.80 12.86
C GLY A 39 -13.01 -3.76 11.87
N MET A 40 -13.42 -3.30 10.67
CA MET A 40 -14.12 -4.13 9.67
C MET A 40 -13.26 -5.14 8.90
N GLY A 41 -11.98 -5.28 9.24
CA GLY A 41 -11.07 -6.25 8.62
C GLY A 41 -10.44 -5.82 7.29
N LYS A 42 -10.30 -4.52 7.01
CA LYS A 42 -9.66 -4.00 5.78
C LYS A 42 -8.21 -4.49 5.63
N SER A 43 -7.37 -4.25 6.64
CA SER A 43 -5.95 -4.64 6.60
C SER A 43 -5.78 -6.14 6.48
N TRP A 44 -6.64 -6.94 7.14
CA TRP A 44 -6.66 -8.39 6.94
C TRP A 44 -6.97 -8.78 5.49
N LEU A 45 -7.95 -8.11 4.87
CA LEU A 45 -8.31 -8.37 3.47
C LEU A 45 -7.18 -7.96 2.52
N ILE A 46 -6.49 -6.84 2.80
CA ILE A 46 -5.30 -6.42 2.05
C ILE A 46 -4.17 -7.46 2.16
N HIS A 47 -3.86 -7.96 3.35
CA HIS A 47 -2.90 -9.06 3.51
C HIS A 47 -3.34 -10.34 2.79
N THR A 48 -4.64 -10.60 2.74
CA THR A 48 -5.17 -11.73 1.96
C THR A 48 -4.94 -11.52 0.46
N PHE A 49 -5.13 -10.30 -0.06
CA PHE A 49 -4.82 -9.95 -1.44
C PHE A 49 -3.33 -10.07 -1.75
N GLU A 50 -2.47 -9.62 -0.85
CA GLU A 50 -1.02 -9.81 -0.92
C GLU A 50 -0.65 -11.28 -1.06
N GLN A 51 -1.17 -12.15 -0.17
CA GLN A 51 -0.92 -13.59 -0.23
C GLN A 51 -1.39 -14.21 -1.55
N LEU A 52 -2.54 -13.78 -2.07
CA LEU A 52 -3.07 -14.28 -3.34
C LEU A 52 -2.21 -13.85 -4.55
N ALA A 53 -1.70 -12.61 -4.53
CA ALA A 53 -0.80 -12.12 -5.57
C ALA A 53 0.57 -12.83 -5.51
N GLN A 54 1.12 -13.02 -4.31
CA GLN A 54 2.36 -13.75 -4.08
C GLN A 54 2.25 -15.23 -4.49
N ALA A 55 1.13 -15.89 -4.19
CA ALA A 55 0.88 -17.27 -4.63
C ALA A 55 0.88 -17.44 -6.16
N ARG A 56 0.66 -16.34 -6.90
CA ARG A 56 0.73 -16.28 -8.37
C ARG A 56 2.04 -15.69 -8.88
N SER A 57 3.00 -15.42 -7.99
CA SER A 57 4.29 -14.77 -8.30
C SER A 57 4.14 -13.43 -9.04
N LEU A 58 3.06 -12.68 -8.76
CA LEU A 58 2.85 -11.37 -9.38
C LEU A 58 3.70 -10.30 -8.67
N PRO A 59 4.34 -9.37 -9.41
CA PRO A 59 4.92 -8.16 -8.84
C PRO A 59 3.90 -7.41 -7.98
N LEU A 60 4.25 -7.13 -6.74
CA LEU A 60 3.36 -6.56 -5.74
C LEU A 60 4.03 -5.41 -5.00
N ALA A 61 3.36 -4.26 -4.92
CA ALA A 61 3.73 -3.16 -4.05
C ALA A 61 2.63 -2.88 -3.02
N LEU A 62 2.93 -3.12 -1.74
CA LEU A 62 2.08 -2.77 -0.61
C LEU A 62 2.59 -1.47 0.05
N PHE A 63 1.69 -0.49 0.15
CA PHE A 63 1.91 0.76 0.86
C PHE A 63 0.93 0.85 2.03
N ASP A 64 1.45 0.90 3.25
CA ASP A 64 0.67 1.19 4.44
C ASP A 64 0.90 2.64 4.86
N PHE A 65 -0.13 3.48 4.76
CA PHE A 65 -0.04 4.88 5.15
C PHE A 65 -0.26 5.11 6.66
N ALA A 66 -0.46 4.05 7.45
CA ALA A 66 -0.45 4.11 8.91
C ALA A 66 0.92 3.80 9.54
N ASP A 67 1.94 3.50 8.73
CA ASP A 67 3.29 3.12 9.20
C ASP A 67 4.12 4.28 9.78
N GLY A 68 3.59 5.51 9.73
CA GLY A 68 4.25 6.71 10.25
C GLY A 68 5.30 7.33 9.32
N ASN A 69 5.51 6.75 8.13
CA ASN A 69 6.45 7.31 7.16
C ASN A 69 5.86 8.52 6.44
N ALA A 70 6.70 9.52 6.18
CA ALA A 70 6.36 10.62 5.30
C ALA A 70 6.50 10.16 3.84
N TYR A 71 5.38 10.08 3.13
CA TYR A 71 5.39 9.75 1.71
C TYR A 71 5.39 11.02 0.86
N ASP A 72 6.19 11.00 -0.19
CA ASP A 72 6.08 11.87 -1.36
C ASP A 72 6.11 11.03 -2.64
N ALA A 73 5.99 11.67 -3.81
CA ALA A 73 5.97 10.97 -5.10
C ALA A 73 7.26 10.16 -5.35
N LEU A 74 8.43 10.72 -5.03
CA LEU A 74 9.72 10.06 -5.22
C LEU A 74 9.90 8.85 -4.30
N THR A 75 9.46 8.98 -3.05
CA THR A 75 9.45 7.89 -2.06
C THR A 75 8.53 6.78 -2.49
N LEU A 76 7.33 7.09 -3.00
CA LEU A 76 6.42 6.09 -3.57
C LEU A 76 7.03 5.36 -4.75
N MET A 77 7.63 6.07 -5.71
CA MET A 77 8.25 5.46 -6.88
C MET A 77 9.45 4.59 -6.51
N THR A 78 10.28 5.04 -5.57
CA THR A 78 11.46 4.29 -5.09
C THR A 78 11.04 3.04 -4.32
N LYS A 79 10.08 3.16 -3.40
CA LYS A 79 9.53 1.99 -2.69
C LYS A 79 8.79 1.05 -3.63
N GLY A 80 8.05 1.59 -4.59
CA GLY A 80 7.37 0.82 -5.64
C GLY A 80 8.35 0.01 -6.49
N ARG A 81 9.46 0.62 -6.92
CA ARG A 81 10.56 -0.07 -7.61
C ARG A 81 11.06 -1.27 -6.80
N ASP A 82 11.35 -1.05 -5.53
CA ASP A 82 11.96 -2.06 -4.67
C ASP A 82 10.99 -3.22 -4.41
N LEU A 83 9.71 -2.92 -4.21
CA LEU A 83 8.66 -3.92 -3.97
C LEU A 83 8.26 -4.70 -5.23
N LEU A 84 8.17 -4.04 -6.39
CA LEU A 84 7.85 -4.69 -7.66
C LEU A 84 9.01 -5.50 -8.25
N GLY A 85 10.21 -5.34 -7.68
CA GLY A 85 11.44 -6.01 -8.12
C GLY A 85 12.33 -5.08 -8.93
N ALA A 86 13.52 -4.79 -8.40
CA ALA A 86 14.46 -3.82 -8.96
C ALA A 86 14.92 -4.13 -10.40
N GLY A 87 14.90 -5.41 -10.82
CA GLY A 87 15.37 -5.84 -12.14
C GLY A 87 14.62 -5.18 -13.31
N GLY A 88 13.31 -4.93 -13.16
CA GLY A 88 12.49 -4.26 -14.19
C GLY A 88 12.67 -2.75 -14.25
N PHE A 89 13.45 -2.16 -13.35
CA PHE A 89 13.49 -0.72 -13.13
C PHE A 89 14.92 -0.14 -13.14
N ALA A 90 15.85 -0.78 -13.85
CA ALA A 90 17.22 -0.29 -13.99
C ALA A 90 17.27 1.15 -14.56
N ARG A 91 16.40 1.48 -15.52
CA ARG A 91 16.30 2.84 -16.10
C ARG A 91 15.88 3.88 -15.05
N LEU A 92 14.96 3.53 -14.16
CA LEU A 92 14.56 4.38 -13.05
C LEU A 92 15.69 4.56 -12.03
N ALA A 93 16.41 3.49 -11.70
CA ALA A 93 17.57 3.58 -10.81
C ALA A 93 18.63 4.55 -11.39
N GLN A 94 18.90 4.46 -12.70
CA GLN A 94 19.80 5.41 -13.37
C GLN A 94 19.27 6.84 -13.32
N ALA A 95 17.99 7.06 -13.61
CA ALA A 95 17.38 8.39 -13.55
C ALA A 95 17.45 9.02 -12.14
N LEU A 96 17.31 8.20 -11.08
CA LEU A 96 17.50 8.64 -9.70
C LEU A 96 18.96 9.01 -9.42
N VAL A 97 19.93 8.21 -9.87
CA VAL A 97 21.36 8.51 -9.73
C VAL A 97 21.72 9.79 -10.46
N ASP A 98 21.26 9.96 -11.71
CA ASP A 98 21.46 11.17 -12.50
C ASP A 98 20.91 12.41 -11.78
N ALA A 99 19.72 12.28 -11.18
CA ALA A 99 19.06 13.36 -10.45
C ALA A 99 19.72 13.70 -9.09
N ALA A 100 20.37 12.73 -8.45
CA ALA A 100 21.11 12.95 -7.21
C ALA A 100 22.54 13.44 -7.43
N THR A 101 23.11 13.25 -8.62
CA THR A 101 24.48 13.65 -8.92
C THR A 101 24.55 15.18 -9.03
N PRO A 102 25.28 15.89 -8.15
CA PRO A 102 25.39 17.33 -8.23
C PRO A 102 26.01 17.74 -9.57
N HIS A 103 25.25 18.48 -10.37
CA HIS A 103 25.78 19.11 -11.58
C HIS A 103 26.55 20.37 -11.19
N VAL A 104 27.85 20.21 -10.96
CA VAL A 104 28.76 21.35 -10.84
C VAL A 104 29.02 21.90 -12.24
N GLN A 105 28.23 22.90 -12.65
CA GLN A 105 28.56 23.70 -13.82
C GLN A 105 29.64 24.72 -13.42
N VAL A 106 30.88 24.47 -13.85
CA VAL A 106 31.96 25.45 -13.70
C VAL A 106 31.89 26.38 -14.91
N ASP A 107 31.19 27.50 -14.75
CA ASP A 107 31.25 28.60 -15.73
C ASP A 107 32.60 29.32 -15.59
N VAL A 108 33.58 28.92 -16.40
CA VAL A 108 34.85 29.64 -16.51
C VAL A 108 34.67 30.82 -17.45
N VAL A 109 34.30 31.98 -16.88
CA VAL A 109 34.25 33.24 -17.62
C VAL A 109 35.67 33.65 -18.04
N GLY A 110 36.02 33.46 -19.31
CA GLY A 110 37.21 34.04 -19.94
C GLY A 110 38.40 33.12 -20.26
N ALA A 111 38.27 31.79 -20.20
CA ALA A 111 39.39 30.89 -20.51
C ALA A 111 39.47 30.50 -22.00
N PRO A 112 40.64 30.62 -22.66
CA PRO A 112 40.86 30.09 -24.00
C PRO A 112 41.09 28.57 -23.99
N ALA A 113 40.27 27.84 -24.75
CA ALA A 113 40.35 26.42 -25.17
C ALA A 113 40.45 25.33 -24.06
N PRO A 114 39.86 24.13 -24.27
CA PRO A 114 39.64 23.15 -23.21
C PRO A 114 40.92 22.38 -22.86
N ALA A 115 41.55 22.73 -21.75
CA ALA A 115 42.49 21.84 -21.06
C ALA A 115 41.71 20.89 -20.13
N PRO A 116 42.12 19.61 -19.99
CA PRO A 116 41.49 18.69 -19.05
C PRO A 116 41.63 19.21 -17.61
N ILE A 117 40.50 19.50 -16.97
CA ILE A 117 40.44 19.94 -15.57
C ILE A 117 40.66 18.72 -14.69
N ASN A 118 41.82 18.63 -14.06
CA ASN A 118 42.13 17.59 -13.09
C ASN A 118 41.58 18.00 -11.71
N LEU A 119 40.48 17.38 -11.28
CA LEU A 119 39.78 17.68 -10.02
C LEU A 119 40.40 16.97 -8.80
N SER A 120 41.62 16.41 -8.91
CA SER A 120 42.28 15.67 -7.83
C SER A 120 42.59 16.49 -6.57
N SER A 121 42.38 17.82 -6.60
CA SER A 121 42.62 18.73 -5.47
C SER A 121 41.50 19.76 -5.25
N ALA A 122 40.30 19.56 -5.83
CA ALA A 122 39.19 20.48 -5.62
C ALA A 122 38.53 20.22 -4.26
N THR A 123 38.88 21.03 -3.26
CA THR A 123 38.19 21.08 -1.97
C THR A 123 36.85 21.79 -2.16
N VAL A 124 35.76 21.03 -2.15
CA VAL A 124 34.39 21.58 -2.20
C VAL A 124 34.10 22.24 -0.85
N GLY A 125 34.03 23.57 -0.84
CA GLY A 125 33.75 24.40 0.34
C GLY A 125 32.27 24.39 0.75
N GLY A 126 31.79 23.22 1.12
CA GLY A 126 30.52 23.01 1.81
C GLY A 126 30.69 21.80 2.73
N ASP A 127 29.98 21.76 3.86
CA ASP A 127 30.08 20.72 4.88
C ASP A 127 29.74 19.33 4.31
N VAL A 128 30.72 18.69 3.65
CA VAL A 128 30.69 17.29 3.27
C VAL A 128 31.47 16.56 4.35
N THR A 129 30.76 16.09 5.36
CA THR A 129 31.34 15.17 6.34
C THR A 129 31.53 13.81 5.66
N ILE A 130 32.65 13.62 4.97
CA ILE A 130 33.07 12.29 4.52
C ILE A 130 33.71 11.61 5.74
N SER A 131 32.88 10.95 6.57
CA SER A 131 33.40 10.07 7.61
C SER A 131 34.01 8.84 6.94
N GLN A 132 35.33 8.72 7.00
CA GLN A 132 36.05 7.50 6.65
C GLN A 132 35.55 6.33 7.51
N GLY A 133 35.01 5.30 6.86
CA GLY A 133 34.70 4.00 7.47
C GLY A 133 33.21 3.80 7.78
N ASN A 134 32.54 3.02 6.94
CA ASN A 134 31.14 2.59 7.05
C ASN A 134 30.07 3.69 6.94
N THR A 135 29.84 4.15 5.72
CA THR A 135 28.55 4.75 5.34
C THR A 135 27.47 3.68 5.39
N THR A 136 26.89 3.47 6.57
CA THR A 136 25.62 2.73 6.68
C THR A 136 24.53 3.74 6.34
N ILE A 137 24.12 3.78 5.08
CA ILE A 137 22.94 4.52 4.62
C ILE A 137 21.72 3.75 5.13
N THR A 138 21.41 3.92 6.42
CA THR A 138 20.19 3.41 7.02
C THR A 138 19.16 4.52 6.96
N GLY A 139 18.39 4.52 5.87
CA GLY A 139 17.36 5.50 5.55
C GLY A 139 17.64 6.16 4.20
N ASN A 140 17.18 5.55 3.10
CA ASN A 140 17.27 6.11 1.76
C ASN A 140 16.29 7.29 1.59
N THR A 141 16.51 8.39 2.30
CA THR A 141 15.82 9.65 2.00
C THR A 141 16.50 10.29 0.79
N PHE A 142 15.85 10.19 -0.36
CA PHE A 142 16.30 10.83 -1.60
C PHE A 142 16.07 12.34 -1.50
N ASN A 143 17.12 13.11 -1.24
CA ASN A 143 17.03 14.56 -1.12
C ASN A 143 17.60 15.23 -2.38
N ILE A 144 16.72 15.79 -3.22
CA ILE A 144 17.13 16.64 -4.34
C ILE A 144 17.51 18.01 -3.77
N GLN A 145 18.80 18.28 -3.68
CA GLN A 145 19.32 19.58 -3.27
C GLN A 145 19.25 20.57 -4.44
N THR A 146 18.08 21.13 -4.70
CA THR A 146 17.93 22.31 -5.56
C THR A 146 17.05 23.35 -4.89
N SER A 147 17.49 24.60 -4.91
CA SER A 147 16.71 25.74 -4.44
C SER A 147 15.67 26.20 -5.48
N ASP A 148 15.78 25.75 -6.72
CA ASP A 148 14.87 26.14 -7.80
C ASP A 148 13.68 25.14 -7.89
N PRO A 149 12.44 25.60 -7.58
CA PRO A 149 11.26 24.75 -7.64
C PRO A 149 10.92 24.27 -9.06
N LEU A 150 11.32 25.00 -10.12
CA LEU A 150 11.10 24.59 -11.50
C LEU A 150 12.01 23.42 -11.88
N ILE A 151 13.28 23.48 -11.48
CA ILE A 151 14.23 22.38 -11.69
C ILE A 151 13.78 21.14 -10.92
N ARG A 152 13.36 21.30 -9.66
CA ARG A 152 12.83 20.19 -8.86
C ARG A 152 11.65 19.50 -9.55
N ARG A 153 10.71 20.30 -10.07
CA ARG A 153 9.55 19.78 -10.78
C ARG A 153 9.94 19.06 -12.08
N ALA A 154 10.86 19.63 -12.87
CA ALA A 154 11.34 18.98 -14.08
C ALA A 154 12.02 17.63 -13.80
N ILE A 155 12.77 17.53 -12.70
CA ILE A 155 13.38 16.27 -12.24
C ILE A 155 12.28 15.27 -11.82
N GLU A 156 11.30 15.70 -11.03
CA GLU A 156 10.18 14.85 -10.60
C GLU A 156 9.37 14.33 -11.80
N ASP A 157 9.07 15.20 -12.77
CA ASP A 157 8.36 14.85 -14.01
C ASP A 157 9.15 13.83 -14.84
N ARG A 158 10.48 14.02 -14.97
CA ARG A 158 11.37 13.07 -15.66
C ARG A 158 11.40 11.71 -14.96
N ILE A 159 11.59 11.68 -13.64
CA ILE A 159 11.61 10.43 -12.85
C ILE A 159 10.25 9.73 -12.95
N THR A 160 9.16 10.48 -12.88
CA THR A 160 7.79 9.97 -13.03
C THR A 160 7.59 9.34 -14.41
N SER A 161 8.04 9.99 -15.49
CA SER A 161 7.98 9.42 -16.84
C SER A 161 8.71 8.09 -16.91
N VAL A 162 9.96 8.03 -16.43
CA VAL A 162 10.79 6.82 -16.46
C VAL A 162 10.19 5.70 -15.60
N PHE A 163 9.62 6.03 -14.44
CA PHE A 163 8.91 5.04 -13.60
C PHE A 163 7.76 4.39 -14.39
N PHE A 164 6.93 5.19 -15.06
CA PHE A 164 5.80 4.66 -15.82
C PHE A 164 6.20 3.92 -17.09
N GLU A 165 7.31 4.28 -17.73
CA GLU A 165 7.87 3.48 -18.83
C GLU A 165 8.31 2.10 -18.33
N CYS A 166 9.02 2.04 -17.20
CA CYS A 166 9.42 0.74 -16.60
C CYS A 166 8.19 -0.07 -16.16
N LEU A 167 7.19 0.59 -15.57
CA LEU A 167 5.95 -0.08 -15.16
C LEU A 167 5.14 -0.57 -16.37
N ALA A 168 5.13 0.19 -17.47
CA ALA A 168 4.49 -0.23 -18.71
C ALA A 168 5.18 -1.49 -19.26
N ASP A 169 6.52 -1.51 -19.35
CA ASP A 169 7.30 -2.69 -19.77
C ASP A 169 7.02 -3.90 -18.87
N LEU A 170 7.02 -3.71 -17.55
CA LEU A 170 6.69 -4.76 -16.59
C LEU A 170 5.27 -5.30 -16.83
N SER A 171 4.31 -4.40 -17.06
CA SER A 171 2.90 -4.74 -17.27
C SER A 171 2.66 -5.50 -18.59
N GLN A 172 3.54 -5.35 -19.59
CA GLN A 172 3.48 -6.14 -20.83
C GLN A 172 3.89 -7.60 -20.59
N GLN A 173 4.78 -7.84 -19.63
CA GLN A 173 5.28 -9.18 -19.33
C GLN A 173 4.35 -9.94 -18.39
N GLN A 174 3.83 -9.26 -17.36
CA GLN A 174 2.97 -9.86 -16.35
C GLN A 174 2.11 -8.80 -15.65
N ARG A 175 1.10 -9.23 -14.88
CA ARG A 175 0.28 -8.31 -14.11
C ARG A 175 1.04 -7.79 -12.88
N ALA A 176 0.93 -6.49 -12.61
CA ALA A 176 1.48 -5.87 -11.43
C ALA A 176 0.35 -5.40 -10.49
N VAL A 177 0.55 -5.52 -9.19
CA VAL A 177 -0.46 -5.21 -8.17
C VAL A 177 0.05 -4.10 -7.25
N PHE A 178 -0.76 -3.07 -7.06
CA PHE A 178 -0.57 -2.04 -6.05
C PHE A 178 -1.66 -2.16 -4.99
N LEU A 179 -1.26 -2.32 -3.74
CA LEU A 179 -2.15 -2.32 -2.59
C LEU A 179 -1.83 -1.11 -1.73
N PHE A 180 -2.83 -0.27 -1.49
CA PHE A 180 -2.70 0.91 -0.65
C PHE A 180 -3.63 0.74 0.55
N ASP A 181 -3.07 0.46 1.73
CA ASP A 181 -3.81 0.38 2.99
C ASP A 181 -3.79 1.72 3.73
N SER A 182 -4.77 1.92 4.60
CA SER A 182 -4.93 3.16 5.37
C SER A 182 -4.99 4.42 4.48
N TYR A 183 -5.53 4.29 3.26
CA TYR A 183 -5.50 5.34 2.23
C TYR A 183 -6.15 6.66 2.67
N ASP A 184 -7.11 6.61 3.60
CA ASP A 184 -7.73 7.80 4.20
C ASP A 184 -6.75 8.70 4.96
N ARG A 185 -5.58 8.19 5.37
CA ARG A 185 -4.50 8.98 5.98
C ARG A 185 -3.86 9.98 5.02
N LEU A 186 -4.05 9.79 3.71
CA LEU A 186 -3.58 10.75 2.70
C LEU A 186 -4.48 11.98 2.56
N SER A 187 -5.59 12.03 3.30
CA SER A 187 -6.43 13.22 3.37
C SER A 187 -6.16 13.99 4.66
N SER A 188 -5.98 15.31 4.55
CA SER A 188 -5.68 16.19 5.68
C SER A 188 -6.92 16.75 6.38
N ASP A 189 -8.12 16.39 5.92
CA ASP A 189 -9.38 16.97 6.38
C ASP A 189 -10.32 15.87 6.90
N ASP A 190 -10.88 16.09 8.10
CA ASP A 190 -11.80 15.16 8.75
C ASP A 190 -13.21 15.25 8.16
N ASP A 191 -13.59 16.41 7.59
CA ASP A 191 -14.92 16.69 7.05
C ASP A 191 -14.98 16.58 5.51
N GLY A 192 -13.83 16.61 4.84
CA GLY A 192 -13.73 16.55 3.38
C GLY A 192 -12.52 15.73 2.89
N TRP A 193 -12.48 15.40 1.59
CA TRP A 193 -11.28 14.82 0.99
C TRP A 193 -10.38 15.92 0.42
N ALA A 194 -9.42 16.40 1.21
CA ALA A 194 -8.35 17.26 0.74
C ALA A 194 -7.19 16.41 0.18
N ALA A 195 -6.81 16.63 -1.09
CA ALA A 195 -5.79 15.82 -1.75
C ALA A 195 -4.36 16.23 -1.32
N SER A 196 -3.67 15.36 -0.60
CA SER A 196 -2.21 15.48 -0.38
C SER A 196 -1.41 15.37 -1.68
N PRO A 197 -0.13 15.80 -1.72
CA PRO A 197 0.76 15.57 -2.86
C PRO A 197 0.82 14.10 -3.28
N VAL A 198 0.86 13.18 -2.30
CA VAL A 198 0.85 11.72 -2.52
C VAL A 198 -0.45 11.29 -3.20
N ASN A 199 -1.60 11.74 -2.69
CA ASN A 199 -2.89 11.42 -3.31
C ASN A 199 -2.99 11.99 -4.74
N ARG A 200 -2.45 13.19 -4.99
CA ARG A 200 -2.40 13.77 -6.34
C ARG A 200 -1.56 12.91 -7.28
N TRP A 201 -0.43 12.37 -6.83
CA TRP A 201 0.37 11.45 -7.63
C TRP A 201 -0.35 10.12 -7.87
N VAL A 202 -0.91 9.49 -6.83
CA VAL A 202 -1.63 8.21 -6.97
C VAL A 202 -2.81 8.36 -7.93
N VAL A 203 -3.70 9.33 -7.70
CA VAL A 203 -4.90 9.52 -8.52
C VAL A 203 -4.58 10.12 -9.89
N GLY A 204 -3.81 11.20 -9.91
CA GLY A 204 -3.53 11.99 -11.11
C GLY A 204 -2.53 11.36 -12.06
N GLU A 205 -1.58 10.57 -11.55
CA GLU A 205 -0.58 9.92 -12.40
C GLU A 205 -0.84 8.42 -12.60
N LEU A 206 -0.89 7.64 -11.51
CA LEU A 206 -1.01 6.18 -11.60
C LEU A 206 -2.40 5.75 -12.06
N LEU A 207 -3.44 6.13 -11.32
CA LEU A 207 -4.81 5.69 -11.63
C LEU A 207 -5.32 6.30 -12.95
N ALA A 208 -4.96 7.54 -13.27
CA ALA A 208 -5.32 8.18 -14.54
C ALA A 208 -4.77 7.40 -15.74
N ARG A 209 -3.51 6.93 -15.69
CA ARG A 209 -2.93 6.09 -16.75
C ARG A 209 -3.62 4.73 -16.86
N MET A 210 -4.08 4.16 -15.75
CA MET A 210 -4.88 2.93 -15.74
C MET A 210 -6.26 3.14 -16.39
N ARG A 211 -6.92 4.28 -16.10
CA ARG A 211 -8.18 4.70 -16.72
C ARG A 211 -8.02 4.87 -18.23
N ASP A 212 -6.95 5.55 -18.65
CA ASP A 212 -6.66 5.85 -20.05
C ASP A 212 -6.11 4.62 -20.83
N GLY A 213 -6.10 3.44 -20.21
CA GLY A 213 -5.68 2.19 -20.85
C GLY A 213 -4.18 2.05 -21.10
N ARG A 214 -3.35 2.99 -20.60
CA ARG A 214 -1.88 2.94 -20.75
C ARG A 214 -1.21 1.87 -19.89
N LEU A 215 -1.91 1.38 -18.87
CA LEU A 215 -1.45 0.34 -17.95
C LEU A 215 -2.50 -0.79 -17.84
N PRO A 216 -2.73 -1.57 -18.90
CA PRO A 216 -3.86 -2.50 -18.98
C PRO A 216 -3.73 -3.72 -18.06
N ASN A 217 -2.51 -4.03 -17.60
CA ASN A 217 -2.20 -5.17 -16.73
C ASN A 217 -1.78 -4.75 -15.32
N VAL A 218 -2.00 -3.49 -14.95
CA VAL A 218 -1.82 -3.02 -13.57
C VAL A 218 -3.14 -3.12 -12.83
N ILE A 219 -3.09 -3.56 -11.57
CA ILE A 219 -4.22 -3.62 -10.64
C ILE A 219 -3.89 -2.69 -9.46
N ALA A 220 -4.88 -1.92 -9.00
CA ALA A 220 -4.74 -1.06 -7.85
C ALA A 220 -5.90 -1.26 -6.87
N VAL A 221 -5.60 -1.38 -5.58
CA VAL A 221 -6.58 -1.45 -4.50
C VAL A 221 -6.35 -0.28 -3.55
N LEU A 222 -7.34 0.59 -3.37
CA LEU A 222 -7.35 1.66 -2.39
C LEU A 222 -8.21 1.23 -1.20
N ALA A 223 -7.60 0.90 -0.07
CA ALA A 223 -8.31 0.54 1.16
C ALA A 223 -8.23 1.66 2.18
N GLY A 224 -9.39 2.10 2.66
CA GLY A 224 -9.47 3.17 3.65
C GLY A 224 -10.82 3.25 4.33
N ARG A 225 -10.94 4.11 5.33
CA ARG A 225 -12.26 4.47 5.91
C ARG A 225 -13.07 5.32 4.94
N ARG A 226 -12.36 6.16 4.20
CA ARG A 226 -12.86 7.07 3.16
C ARG A 226 -12.00 6.90 1.92
N ALA A 227 -12.50 7.36 0.78
CA ALA A 227 -11.77 7.34 -0.49
C ALA A 227 -12.06 8.63 -1.27
N PRO A 228 -11.19 9.02 -2.23
CA PRO A 228 -11.47 10.11 -3.14
C PRO A 228 -12.80 9.90 -3.88
N SER A 229 -13.47 11.00 -4.22
CA SER A 229 -14.54 10.95 -5.21
C SER A 229 -13.95 10.72 -6.60
N PHE A 230 -14.61 9.87 -7.38
CA PHE A 230 -14.24 9.60 -8.76
C PHE A 230 -15.47 9.89 -9.63
N GLY A 231 -15.27 10.66 -10.69
CA GLY A 231 -16.30 11.01 -11.65
C GLY A 231 -16.75 9.84 -12.52
N VAL A 232 -17.67 10.11 -13.43
CA VAL A 232 -18.29 9.11 -14.32
C VAL A 232 -17.28 8.47 -15.28
N GLU A 233 -16.18 9.16 -15.59
CA GLU A 233 -15.09 8.69 -16.45
C GLU A 233 -14.32 7.49 -15.89
N TRP A 234 -14.56 7.12 -14.63
CA TRP A 234 -13.90 5.98 -13.97
C TRP A 234 -14.74 4.70 -13.95
N ASN A 235 -16.02 4.75 -14.33
CA ASN A 235 -16.98 3.65 -14.10
C ASN A 235 -16.57 2.32 -14.75
N ASP A 236 -15.85 2.37 -15.88
CA ASP A 236 -15.43 1.18 -16.63
C ASP A 236 -14.24 0.46 -15.99
N VAL A 237 -13.35 1.22 -15.32
CA VAL A 237 -12.11 0.69 -14.74
C VAL A 237 -12.17 0.56 -13.22
N LEU A 238 -13.11 1.22 -12.54
CA LEU A 238 -13.18 1.33 -11.09
C LEU A 238 -14.38 0.57 -10.52
N GLY A 239 -14.11 -0.31 -9.57
CA GLY A 239 -15.10 -0.97 -8.72
C GLY A 239 -15.07 -0.42 -7.32
N ARG A 240 -16.23 -0.08 -6.76
CA ARG A 240 -16.38 0.25 -5.33
C ARG A 240 -16.95 -0.95 -4.59
N ILE A 241 -16.33 -1.31 -3.48
CA ILE A 241 -16.82 -2.37 -2.60
C ILE A 241 -16.74 -1.88 -1.15
N SER A 242 -17.87 -1.90 -0.45
CA SER A 242 -17.90 -1.70 1.00
C SER A 242 -17.65 -3.03 1.72
N LEU A 243 -17.07 -2.97 2.91
CA LEU A 243 -17.19 -4.07 3.87
C LEU A 243 -18.36 -3.79 4.79
N ASP A 244 -19.39 -4.59 4.64
CA ASP A 244 -20.56 -4.53 5.49
C ASP A 244 -20.28 -5.24 6.82
N ALA A 245 -21.10 -4.93 7.82
CA ALA A 245 -21.07 -5.64 9.09
C ALA A 245 -21.38 -7.13 8.86
N LEU A 246 -20.74 -7.98 9.64
CA LEU A 246 -21.02 -9.42 9.63
C LEU A 246 -22.46 -9.67 10.06
N SER A 247 -23.10 -10.64 9.42
CA SER A 247 -24.45 -11.06 9.81
C SER A 247 -24.43 -11.79 11.16
N ASP A 248 -25.60 -11.91 11.79
CA ASP A 248 -25.74 -12.69 13.03
C ASP A 248 -25.34 -14.16 12.84
N ASP A 249 -25.52 -14.68 11.61
CA ASP A 249 -25.09 -16.04 11.27
C ASP A 249 -23.56 -16.15 11.20
N ASP A 250 -22.89 -15.17 10.60
CA ASP A 250 -21.42 -15.13 10.57
C ASP A 250 -20.82 -15.07 11.96
N VAL A 251 -21.39 -14.26 12.85
CA VAL A 251 -20.98 -14.16 14.26
C VAL A 251 -21.17 -15.50 14.98
N ARG A 252 -22.29 -16.18 14.73
CA ARG A 252 -22.59 -17.50 15.29
C ARG A 252 -21.58 -18.55 14.83
N VAL A 253 -21.35 -18.64 13.52
CA VAL A 253 -20.37 -19.57 12.91
C VAL A 253 -18.98 -19.29 13.47
N TYR A 254 -18.60 -18.02 13.57
CA TYR A 254 -17.31 -17.63 14.15
C TYR A 254 -17.14 -18.13 15.58
N LEU A 255 -18.06 -17.76 16.48
CA LEU A 255 -17.92 -18.06 17.91
C LEU A 255 -18.07 -19.56 18.20
N ARG A 256 -19.08 -20.23 17.63
CA ARG A 256 -19.33 -21.64 17.95
C ARG A 256 -18.37 -22.58 17.23
N GLU A 257 -18.28 -22.46 15.91
CA GLU A 257 -17.58 -23.44 15.09
C GLU A 257 -16.08 -23.15 15.04
N ARG A 258 -15.71 -21.88 14.84
CA ARG A 258 -14.30 -21.49 14.64
C ARG A 258 -13.56 -21.12 15.91
N ARG A 259 -14.25 -20.79 17.00
CA ARG A 259 -13.65 -20.60 18.33
C ARG A 259 -13.93 -21.74 19.30
N GLY A 260 -14.75 -22.71 18.92
CA GLY A 260 -15.08 -23.86 19.77
C GLY A 260 -15.97 -23.49 20.96
N LEU A 261 -16.62 -22.32 20.95
CA LEU A 261 -17.53 -21.88 22.01
C LEU A 261 -18.94 -22.45 21.81
N GLY A 262 -19.01 -23.77 21.53
CA GLY A 262 -20.27 -24.48 21.28
C GLY A 262 -21.22 -24.50 22.48
N VAL A 263 -20.71 -24.20 23.68
CA VAL A 263 -21.48 -24.14 24.94
C VAL A 263 -22.40 -22.92 25.02
N ILE A 264 -22.17 -21.89 24.21
CA ILE A 264 -22.98 -20.66 24.20
C ILE A 264 -24.39 -20.96 23.69
N THR A 265 -25.42 -20.68 24.48
CA THR A 265 -26.83 -20.88 24.12
C THR A 265 -27.30 -19.90 23.03
N ASP A 266 -28.42 -20.20 22.34
CA ASP A 266 -28.94 -19.31 21.29
C ASP A 266 -29.35 -17.93 21.83
N ALA A 267 -29.86 -17.87 23.06
CA ALA A 267 -30.22 -16.61 23.72
C ALA A 267 -29.01 -15.77 24.11
N GLU A 268 -27.89 -16.39 24.49
CA GLU A 268 -26.61 -15.71 24.70
C GLU A 268 -26.01 -15.26 23.37
N MET A 269 -26.10 -16.11 22.34
CA MET A 269 -25.62 -15.76 21.00
C MET A 269 -26.33 -14.52 20.46
N LEU A 270 -27.66 -14.42 20.61
CA LEU A 270 -28.41 -13.25 20.17
C LEU A 270 -27.92 -11.96 20.87
N ARG A 271 -27.68 -12.04 22.19
CA ARG A 271 -27.14 -10.90 22.96
C ARG A 271 -25.71 -10.54 22.53
N LEU A 272 -24.87 -11.53 22.26
CA LEU A 272 -23.51 -11.32 21.76
C LEU A 272 -23.51 -10.69 20.37
N SER A 273 -24.33 -11.18 19.45
CA SER A 273 -24.46 -10.59 18.10
C SER A 273 -24.92 -9.14 18.17
N GLN A 274 -25.90 -8.81 19.02
CA GLN A 274 -26.33 -7.43 19.27
C GLN A 274 -25.21 -6.55 19.84
N ALA A 275 -24.42 -7.07 20.78
CA ALA A 275 -23.31 -6.34 21.39
C ALA A 275 -22.12 -6.14 20.43
N ILE A 276 -21.83 -7.14 19.60
CA ILE A 276 -20.76 -7.10 18.59
C ILE A 276 -21.13 -6.19 17.42
N GLY A 277 -22.43 -6.12 17.07
CA GLY A 277 -22.94 -5.31 15.97
C GLY A 277 -22.30 -5.68 14.62
N GLY A 278 -21.93 -6.95 14.45
CA GLY A 278 -21.24 -7.45 13.26
C GLY A 278 -19.82 -6.90 13.03
N ASN A 279 -19.20 -6.23 14.01
CA ASN A 279 -17.82 -5.73 13.88
C ASN A 279 -16.79 -6.85 14.10
N PRO A 280 -15.98 -7.23 13.10
CA PRO A 280 -15.00 -8.31 13.23
C PRO A 280 -13.94 -8.08 14.33
N SER A 281 -13.52 -6.84 14.57
CA SER A 281 -12.55 -6.53 15.62
C SER A 281 -13.12 -6.74 17.01
N VAL A 282 -14.36 -6.28 17.23
CA VAL A 282 -15.06 -6.50 18.51
C VAL A 282 -15.34 -7.98 18.71
N MET A 283 -15.75 -8.66 17.64
CA MET A 283 -15.96 -10.10 17.63
C MET A 283 -14.70 -10.89 18.02
N GLY A 284 -13.53 -10.49 17.51
CA GLY A 284 -12.24 -11.07 17.88
C GLY A 284 -11.94 -10.93 19.38
N ILE A 285 -12.08 -9.72 19.92
CA ILE A 285 -11.85 -9.41 21.35
C ILE A 285 -12.81 -10.22 22.25
N VAL A 286 -14.11 -10.25 21.90
CA VAL A 286 -15.12 -11.01 22.66
C VAL A 286 -14.81 -12.50 22.61
N GLY A 287 -14.44 -13.02 21.44
CA GLY A 287 -14.03 -14.42 21.28
C GLY A 287 -12.83 -14.80 22.15
N ASP A 288 -11.78 -13.98 22.15
CA ASP A 288 -10.57 -14.20 22.96
C ASP A 288 -10.89 -14.20 24.46
N ASN A 289 -11.72 -13.26 24.93
CA ASN A 289 -12.12 -13.18 26.34
C ASN A 289 -12.96 -14.39 26.78
N LEU A 290 -13.87 -14.86 25.92
CA LEU A 290 -14.70 -16.04 26.21
C LEU A 290 -13.88 -17.33 26.22
N GLU A 291 -12.91 -17.44 25.31
CA GLU A 291 -11.98 -18.57 25.25
C GLU A 291 -11.12 -18.65 26.52
N GLN A 292 -10.58 -17.52 26.98
CA GLN A 292 -9.82 -17.44 28.24
C GLN A 292 -10.68 -17.78 29.47
N ALA A 293 -11.91 -17.26 29.54
CA ALA A 293 -12.81 -17.53 30.67
C ALA A 293 -13.24 -19.01 30.75
N ASN A 294 -13.45 -19.67 29.60
CA ASN A 294 -13.78 -21.08 29.56
C ASN A 294 -12.57 -21.99 29.84
N GLY A 295 -11.39 -21.61 29.33
CA GLY A 295 -10.14 -22.32 29.64
C GLY A 295 -9.80 -22.30 31.13
N ALA A 296 -9.97 -21.16 31.79
CA ALA A 296 -9.73 -21.00 33.22
C ALA A 296 -10.65 -21.90 34.08
N LYS A 297 -11.92 -22.05 33.70
CA LYS A 297 -12.87 -22.93 34.39
C LYS A 297 -12.49 -24.41 34.26
N ALA A 298 -12.08 -24.85 33.07
CA ALA A 298 -11.66 -26.25 32.87
C ALA A 298 -10.45 -26.62 33.75
N THR A 299 -9.47 -25.72 33.88
CA THR A 299 -8.30 -25.94 34.76
C THR A 299 -8.61 -25.87 36.26
N ALA A 300 -9.71 -25.23 36.66
CA ALA A 300 -10.13 -25.15 38.06
C ALA A 300 -10.91 -26.40 38.50
N ASP A 301 -11.66 -27.03 37.59
CA ASP A 301 -12.39 -28.27 37.85
C ASP A 301 -11.46 -29.50 37.89
N ASP A 302 -10.31 -29.46 37.21
CA ASP A 302 -9.29 -30.53 37.21
C ASP A 302 -8.35 -30.53 38.44
N GLN A 303 -8.51 -29.60 39.39
CA GLN A 303 -7.69 -29.49 40.60
C GLN A 303 -8.31 -30.13 41.87
N TRP A 304 -9.29 -31.02 41.71
CA TRP A 304 -9.91 -31.78 42.81
C TRP A 304 -9.49 -33.25 42.83
#